data_AF-A0A4Q1TC12-F1
#
_entry.id   AF-A0A4Q1TC12-F1
#
_cell.length_a   1.000
_cell.length_b   1.000
_cell.length_c   1.000
_cell.angle_alpha   90.00
_cell.angle_beta   90.00
_cell.angle_gamma   90.00
#
_symmetry.space_group_name_H-M   'P 1'
#
loop_
_entity.id
_entity.type
_entity.pdbx_description
1 polymer ?
#
loop_
_entity_poly.entity_id
_entity_poly.type
_entity_poly.pdbx_seq_one_letter_code
_entity_poly.pdbx_strand_id
1 'polypeptide(L)'
;MAEFGQENVKKFLESYRLEVNKIEEGEEKTPDFEVSFQGERVFFCEEKTLEYDDFEGCKNDSTYNAISNHIHKATKQFNSVNPNHDIPNVLAFTNLDTLKDIHDLFITITGKALLEQGGLLKIRNVGRIEADLDFIDLFLWFDKDKFINFMLGKNSKYEKDLLNIFGIK
;
A
#
# COMPACT_ATOMS: atom_id res chain seq x y z
N MET A 1 -12.86 3.64 -11.73
CA MET A 1 -12.73 2.81 -10.52
C MET A 1 -11.53 3.23 -9.68
N ALA A 2 -10.39 3.58 -10.28
CA ALA A 2 -9.31 4.30 -9.59
C ALA A 2 -9.80 5.54 -8.82
N GLU A 3 -10.72 6.33 -9.39
CA GLU A 3 -11.35 7.45 -8.68
C GLU A 3 -12.08 7.04 -7.39
N PHE A 4 -12.69 5.85 -7.34
CA PHE A 4 -13.35 5.36 -6.13
C PHE A 4 -12.33 5.03 -5.04
N GLY A 5 -11.26 4.30 -5.39
CA GLY A 5 -10.19 3.97 -4.46
C GLY A 5 -9.50 5.22 -3.92
N GLN A 6 -9.10 6.12 -4.81
CA GLN A 6 -8.51 7.42 -4.47
C GLN A 6 -9.41 8.23 -3.52
N GLU A 7 -10.69 8.35 -3.84
CA GLU A 7 -11.66 9.07 -3.01
C GLU A 7 -11.85 8.42 -1.62
N ASN A 8 -11.86 7.09 -1.56
CA ASN A 8 -11.96 6.35 -0.31
C ASN A 8 -10.74 6.57 0.60
N VAL A 9 -9.54 6.43 0.03
CA VAL A 9 -8.28 6.69 0.73
C VAL A 9 -8.20 8.14 1.19
N LYS A 10 -8.58 9.09 0.33
CA LYS A 10 -8.61 10.50 0.69
C LYS A 10 -9.49 10.76 1.90
N LYS A 11 -10.74 10.28 1.90
CA LYS A 11 -11.66 10.42 3.03
C LYS A 11 -11.12 9.81 4.32
N PHE A 12 -10.50 8.64 4.22
CA PHE A 12 -9.87 8.00 5.36
C PHE A 12 -8.76 8.88 5.95
N LEU A 13 -7.85 9.38 5.12
CA LEU A 13 -6.74 10.23 5.56
C LEU A 13 -7.24 11.57 6.15
N GLU A 14 -8.22 12.21 5.52
CA GLU A 14 -8.84 13.44 6.02
C GLU A 14 -9.52 13.26 7.39
N SER A 15 -10.01 12.04 7.69
CA SER A 15 -10.57 11.74 9.02
C SER A 15 -9.56 11.83 10.16
N TYR A 16 -8.26 11.75 9.84
CA TYR A 16 -7.13 11.98 10.77
C TYR A 16 -6.67 13.45 10.79
N ARG A 17 -7.46 14.38 10.24
CA ARG A 17 -7.14 15.81 10.12
C ARG A 17 -5.92 16.08 9.24
N LEU A 18 -5.66 15.19 8.29
CA LEU A 18 -4.64 15.37 7.28
C LEU A 18 -5.19 16.18 6.11
N GLU A 19 -4.34 17.02 5.54
CA GLU A 19 -4.60 17.74 4.31
C GLU A 19 -4.12 16.86 3.14
N VAL A 20 -5.05 16.42 2.29
CA VAL A 20 -4.78 15.46 1.21
C VAL A 20 -4.88 16.16 -0.14
N ASN A 21 -3.73 16.45 -0.74
CA ASN A 21 -3.64 17.13 -2.03
C ASN A 21 -3.36 16.11 -3.14
N LYS A 22 -4.24 16.03 -4.14
CA LYS A 22 -3.99 15.20 -5.32
C LYS A 22 -2.85 15.83 -6.12
N ILE A 23 -1.83 15.04 -6.46
CA ILE A 23 -0.75 15.49 -7.32
C ILE A 23 -1.27 15.43 -8.76
N GLU A 24 -1.07 16.52 -9.52
CA GLU A 24 -1.49 16.56 -10.92
C GLU A 24 -0.74 15.51 -11.74
N GLU A 25 -1.49 14.80 -12.58
CA GLU A 25 -0.91 13.82 -13.49
C GLU A 25 -0.15 14.55 -14.60
N GLY A 26 1.14 14.23 -14.74
CA GLY A 26 2.02 14.81 -15.76
C GLY A 26 2.68 13.74 -16.64
N GLU A 27 3.74 14.12 -17.35
CA GLU A 27 4.55 13.16 -18.12
C GLU A 27 5.36 12.22 -17.22
N GLU A 28 5.65 12.65 -15.98
CA GLU A 28 6.35 11.87 -14.98
C GLU A 28 5.37 11.03 -14.16
N LYS A 29 5.82 9.85 -13.72
CA LYS A 29 5.06 9.00 -12.80
C LYS A 29 5.07 9.65 -11.42
N THR A 30 3.93 10.08 -10.92
CA THR A 30 3.79 10.63 -9.57
C THR A 30 2.95 9.71 -8.69
N PRO A 31 3.07 9.79 -7.36
CA PRO A 31 2.08 9.21 -6.49
C PRO A 31 0.78 10.01 -6.55
N ASP A 32 -0.34 9.41 -6.15
CA ASP A 32 -1.65 10.04 -6.20
C ASP A 32 -1.76 11.27 -5.30
N PHE A 33 -1.17 11.21 -4.10
CA PHE A 33 -1.35 12.23 -3.08
C PHE A 33 -0.06 12.69 -2.42
N GLU A 34 -0.03 13.98 -2.15
CA GLU A 34 0.81 14.62 -1.16
C GLU A 34 -0.01 14.89 0.10
N VAL A 35 0.46 14.42 1.24
CA VAL A 35 -0.30 14.49 2.49
C VAL A 35 0.44 15.34 3.50
N SER A 36 -0.27 16.30 4.10
CA SER A 36 0.28 17.26 5.07
C SER A 36 -0.50 17.27 6.37
N PHE A 37 0.15 17.68 7.46
CA PHE A 37 -0.46 17.95 8.75
C PHE A 37 -0.03 19.34 9.21
N GLN A 38 -1.00 20.24 9.43
CA GLN A 38 -0.71 21.63 9.83
C GLN A 38 0.21 22.36 8.84
N GLY A 39 0.03 22.12 7.53
CA GLY A 39 0.84 22.70 6.47
C GLY A 39 2.23 22.10 6.28
N GLU A 40 2.65 21.13 7.10
CA GLU A 40 3.89 20.38 6.90
C GLU A 40 3.62 19.06 6.19
N ARG A 41 4.37 18.79 5.11
CA ARG A 41 4.26 17.53 4.38
C ARG A 41 4.72 16.37 5.25
N VAL A 42 3.85 15.40 5.48
CA VAL A 42 4.10 14.28 6.39
C VAL A 42 4.34 12.96 5.68
N PHE A 43 3.82 12.75 4.46
CA PHE A 43 4.13 11.58 3.62
C PHE A 43 3.57 11.74 2.20
N PHE A 44 4.06 10.91 1.28
CA PHE A 44 3.39 10.66 0.00
C PHE A 44 2.49 9.43 0.11
N CYS A 45 1.34 9.43 -0.56
CA CYS A 45 0.44 8.29 -0.60
C CYS A 45 0.10 7.90 -2.04
N GLU A 46 0.23 6.62 -2.34
CA GLU A 46 -0.23 6.02 -3.60
C GLU A 46 -1.40 5.09 -3.31
N GLU A 47 -2.46 5.16 -4.10
CA GLU A 47 -3.57 4.22 -4.07
C GLU A 47 -3.42 3.18 -5.18
N LYS A 48 -3.74 1.93 -4.87
CA LYS A 48 -3.88 0.86 -5.85
C LYS A 48 -5.17 0.09 -5.61
N THR A 49 -6.10 0.20 -6.54
CA THR A 49 -7.31 -0.63 -6.54
C THR A 49 -7.01 -2.03 -7.06
N LEU A 50 -7.38 -3.06 -6.30
CA LEU A 50 -7.38 -4.47 -6.72
C LEU A 50 -8.77 -4.83 -7.23
N GLU A 51 -8.90 -5.09 -8.52
CA GLU A 51 -10.17 -5.47 -9.14
C GLU A 51 -10.26 -7.00 -9.27
N TYR A 52 -11.50 -7.50 -9.25
CA TYR A 52 -11.78 -8.90 -9.59
C TYR A 52 -11.40 -9.16 -11.04
N ASP A 53 -10.51 -10.12 -11.27
CA ASP A 53 -10.10 -10.54 -12.60
C ASP A 53 -10.92 -11.78 -12.97
N ASP A 54 -11.89 -11.60 -13.86
CA ASP A 54 -12.82 -12.64 -14.33
C ASP A 54 -12.20 -13.54 -15.42
N PHE A 55 -10.87 -13.49 -15.59
CA PHE A 55 -10.17 -14.22 -16.63
C PHE A 55 -10.39 -15.74 -16.55
N GLU A 56 -11.19 -16.26 -17.49
CA GLU A 56 -11.35 -17.69 -17.73
C GLU A 56 -10.17 -18.25 -18.54
N GLY A 57 -9.11 -18.67 -17.84
CA GLY A 57 -7.96 -19.36 -18.42
C GLY A 57 -6.85 -19.65 -17.40
N CYS A 58 -5.83 -20.41 -17.78
CA CYS A 58 -4.64 -20.60 -16.93
C CYS A 58 -3.77 -19.33 -16.98
N LYS A 59 -4.12 -18.31 -16.19
CA LYS A 59 -3.21 -17.20 -15.93
C LYS A 59 -2.16 -17.70 -14.93
N ASN A 60 -0.88 -17.59 -15.29
CA ASN A 60 0.23 -17.89 -14.38
C ASN A 60 0.41 -16.82 -13.28
N ASP A 61 -0.43 -15.78 -13.26
CA ASP A 61 -0.36 -14.73 -12.25
C ASP A 61 -1.19 -15.08 -11.03
N SER A 62 -0.49 -15.55 -9.99
CA SER A 62 -1.07 -15.71 -8.66
C SER A 62 -1.47 -14.36 -8.06
N THR A 63 -2.39 -14.36 -7.08
CA THR A 63 -2.73 -13.18 -6.26
C THR A 63 -1.50 -12.39 -5.80
N TYR A 64 -0.44 -13.09 -5.39
CA TYR A 64 0.79 -12.45 -4.92
C TYR A 64 1.53 -11.66 -6.00
N ASN A 65 1.46 -12.10 -7.27
CA ASN A 65 2.08 -11.39 -8.37
C ASN A 65 1.34 -10.08 -8.67
N ALA A 66 0.01 -10.08 -8.59
CA ALA A 66 -0.78 -8.87 -8.76
C ALA A 66 -0.40 -7.81 -7.72
N ILE A 67 -0.40 -8.18 -6.43
CA ILE A 67 0.01 -7.29 -5.33
C ILE A 67 1.47 -6.85 -5.51
N SER A 68 2.39 -7.77 -5.83
CA SER A 68 3.82 -7.43 -6.07
C SER A 68 4.00 -6.44 -7.21
N ASN A 69 3.24 -6.59 -8.30
CA ASN A 69 3.27 -5.66 -9.43
C ASN A 69 2.78 -4.26 -9.04
N HIS A 70 1.77 -4.17 -8.18
CA HIS A 70 1.29 -2.90 -7.63
C HIS A 70 2.34 -2.22 -6.75
N ILE A 71 2.98 -2.98 -5.84
CA ILE A 71 4.09 -2.49 -5.00
C ILE A 71 5.23 -1.97 -5.87
N HIS A 72 5.64 -2.72 -6.89
CA HIS A 72 6.72 -2.31 -7.78
C HIS A 72 6.40 -1.04 -8.57
N LYS A 73 5.14 -0.88 -9.02
CA LYS A 73 4.68 0.34 -9.70
C LYS A 73 4.66 1.54 -8.75
N ALA A 74 4.11 1.37 -7.56
CA ALA A 74 4.05 2.41 -6.52
C ALA A 74 5.46 2.87 -6.13
N THR A 75 6.40 1.94 -5.94
CA THR A 75 7.80 2.26 -5.64
C THR A 75 8.42 3.17 -6.71
N LYS A 76 8.15 2.93 -8.00
CA LYS A 76 8.62 3.82 -9.08
C LYS A 76 7.99 5.21 -9.01
N GLN A 77 6.73 5.31 -8.60
CA GLN A 77 6.03 6.60 -8.41
C GLN A 77 6.57 7.34 -7.19
N PHE A 78 6.87 6.64 -6.09
CA PHE A 78 7.53 7.28 -4.96
C PHE A 78 8.94 7.73 -5.31
N ASN A 79 9.72 6.91 -6.02
CA ASN A 79 11.11 7.22 -6.33
C ASN A 79 11.28 8.43 -7.25
N SER A 80 10.27 8.82 -8.03
CA SER A 80 10.34 10.03 -8.87
C SER A 80 10.21 11.32 -8.05
N VAL A 81 9.43 11.31 -6.96
CA VAL A 81 9.16 12.50 -6.14
C VAL A 81 9.88 12.51 -4.80
N ASN A 82 10.30 11.34 -4.32
CA ASN A 82 10.96 11.11 -3.03
C ASN A 82 12.17 10.17 -3.16
N PRO A 83 13.12 10.40 -4.09
CA PRO A 83 14.21 9.46 -4.40
C PRO A 83 15.14 9.16 -3.22
N ASN A 84 15.29 10.11 -2.29
CA ASN A 84 16.12 9.95 -1.10
C ASN A 84 15.35 9.35 0.09
N HIS A 85 14.04 9.15 -0.06
CA HIS A 85 13.16 8.66 1.00
C HIS A 85 13.27 9.52 2.28
N ASP A 86 13.15 10.84 2.10
CA ASP A 86 13.31 11.87 3.15
C ASP A 86 12.05 12.06 4.00
N ILE A 87 10.91 11.63 3.47
CA ILE A 87 9.64 11.50 4.19
C ILE A 87 9.04 10.10 3.92
N PRO A 88 8.07 9.63 4.70
CA PRO A 88 7.46 8.32 4.50
C PRO A 88 6.70 8.19 3.17
N ASN A 89 6.65 6.95 2.67
CA ASN A 89 5.80 6.55 1.55
C ASN A 89 4.73 5.58 2.04
N VAL A 90 3.46 5.91 1.81
CA VAL A 90 2.30 5.12 2.23
C VAL A 90 1.63 4.52 1.00
N LEU A 91 1.48 3.19 0.97
CA LEU A 91 0.76 2.50 -0.10
C LEU A 91 -0.61 2.03 0.41
N ALA A 92 -1.67 2.55 -0.17
CA ALA A 92 -3.03 2.13 0.13
C ALA A 92 -3.56 1.17 -0.94
N PHE A 93 -4.13 0.05 -0.50
CA PHE A 93 -4.84 -0.89 -1.37
C PHE A 93 -6.34 -0.80 -1.15
N THR A 94 -7.10 -0.55 -2.21
CA THR A 94 -8.56 -0.71 -2.20
C THR A 94 -8.93 -2.02 -2.84
N ASN A 95 -9.26 -3.02 -2.03
CA ASN A 95 -9.66 -4.33 -2.53
C ASN A 95 -11.13 -4.36 -2.93
N LEU A 96 -11.39 -4.63 -4.21
CA LEU A 96 -12.71 -4.91 -4.77
C LEU A 96 -12.84 -6.38 -5.21
N ASP A 97 -11.76 -7.16 -5.08
CA ASP A 97 -11.73 -8.58 -5.38
C ASP A 97 -12.10 -9.42 -4.15
N THR A 98 -13.22 -10.14 -4.23
CA THR A 98 -13.72 -11.00 -3.14
C THR A 98 -12.86 -12.23 -2.87
N LEU A 99 -11.89 -12.53 -3.73
CA LEU A 99 -10.95 -13.65 -3.58
C LEU A 99 -9.62 -13.23 -2.95
N LYS A 100 -9.44 -11.94 -2.64
CA LYS A 100 -8.23 -11.40 -2.02
C LYS A 100 -8.54 -10.84 -0.64
N ASP A 101 -7.59 -10.93 0.28
CA ASP A 101 -7.72 -10.33 1.60
C ASP A 101 -6.37 -9.80 2.15
N ILE A 102 -6.42 -9.32 3.39
CA ILE A 102 -5.24 -8.80 4.09
C ILE A 102 -4.13 -9.86 4.29
N HIS A 103 -4.49 -11.15 4.37
CA HIS A 103 -3.51 -12.23 4.50
C HIS A 103 -2.71 -12.41 3.21
N ASP A 104 -3.31 -12.15 2.04
CA ASP A 104 -2.56 -12.15 0.78
C ASP A 104 -1.47 -11.08 0.78
N LEU A 105 -1.80 -9.87 1.22
CA LEU A 105 -0.81 -8.81 1.36
C LEU A 105 0.26 -9.21 2.39
N PHE A 106 -0.12 -9.77 3.54
CA PHE A 106 0.83 -10.26 4.55
C PHE A 106 1.79 -11.29 3.96
N ILE A 107 1.29 -12.27 3.20
CA ILE A 107 2.11 -13.28 2.54
C ILE A 107 3.04 -12.63 1.51
N THR A 108 2.54 -11.69 0.71
CA THR A 108 3.34 -10.98 -0.30
C THR A 108 4.49 -10.21 0.34
N ILE A 109 4.24 -9.44 1.40
CA ILE A 109 5.28 -8.60 2.02
C ILE A 109 6.25 -9.40 2.89
N THR A 110 5.79 -10.47 3.55
CA THR A 110 6.64 -11.23 4.48
C THR A 110 7.29 -12.46 3.83
N GLY A 111 6.75 -12.93 2.71
CA GLY A 111 7.07 -14.25 2.14
C GLY A 111 6.66 -15.41 3.05
N LYS A 112 5.75 -15.19 4.01
CA LYS A 112 5.35 -16.18 5.01
C LYS A 112 3.83 -16.30 5.08
N ALA A 113 3.31 -17.51 5.20
CA ALA A 113 1.91 -17.78 5.52
C ALA A 113 1.76 -18.19 6.98
N LEU A 114 0.72 -17.69 7.64
CA LEU A 114 0.32 -18.11 8.98
C LEU A 114 -0.44 -19.43 8.89
N LEU A 115 0.03 -20.44 9.61
CA LEU A 115 -0.64 -21.72 9.78
C LEU A 115 -1.67 -21.59 10.90
N GLU A 116 -2.75 -22.38 10.82
CA GLU A 116 -3.83 -22.38 11.83
C GLU A 116 -3.34 -22.61 13.26
N GLN A 117 -2.20 -23.30 13.42
CA GLN A 117 -1.59 -23.60 14.72
C GLN A 117 -0.63 -22.51 15.23
N GLY A 118 -0.60 -21.34 14.57
CA GLY A 118 0.26 -20.20 14.94
C GLY A 118 1.69 -20.25 14.40
N GLY A 119 2.04 -21.26 13.59
CA GLY A 119 3.35 -21.35 12.93
C GLY A 119 3.43 -20.52 11.65
N LEU A 120 4.63 -20.09 11.26
CA LEU A 120 4.86 -19.42 9.97
C LEU A 120 5.54 -20.36 8.98
N LEU A 121 4.95 -20.52 7.78
CA LEU A 121 5.52 -21.28 6.67
C LEU A 121 6.10 -20.31 5.64
N LYS A 122 7.39 -20.48 5.29
CA LYS A 122 8.01 -19.71 4.20
C LYS A 122 7.44 -20.16 2.85
N ILE A 123 6.86 -19.23 2.11
CA ILE A 123 6.34 -19.49 0.76
C ILE A 123 7.49 -19.34 -0.25
N ARG A 124 7.72 -20.37 -1.06
CA ARG A 124 8.74 -20.32 -2.12
C ARG A 124 8.24 -19.41 -3.25
N ASN A 125 9.15 -18.62 -3.82
CA ASN A 125 8.90 -17.67 -4.92
C ASN A 125 8.04 -16.43 -4.60
N VAL A 126 7.71 -16.18 -3.33
CA VAL A 126 7.12 -14.91 -2.87
C VAL A 126 8.20 -14.10 -2.16
N GLY A 127 8.15 -12.76 -2.28
CA GLY A 127 9.11 -11.85 -1.62
C GLY A 127 10.29 -11.41 -2.49
N ARG A 128 10.25 -11.58 -3.83
CA ARG A 128 11.25 -11.00 -4.75
C ARG A 128 11.05 -9.49 -4.99
N ILE A 129 10.60 -8.78 -3.96
CA ILE A 129 10.31 -7.35 -3.97
C ILE A 129 10.94 -6.68 -2.74
N GLU A 130 11.94 -7.30 -2.09
CA GLU A 130 12.56 -6.76 -0.86
C GLU A 130 13.02 -5.30 -1.03
N ALA A 131 13.67 -4.97 -2.15
CA ALA A 131 14.10 -3.60 -2.43
C ALA A 131 12.92 -2.62 -2.59
N ASP A 132 11.80 -3.07 -3.16
CA ASP A 132 10.58 -2.25 -3.28
C ASP A 132 9.91 -2.06 -1.91
N LEU A 133 9.88 -3.12 -1.09
CA LEU A 133 9.29 -3.10 0.26
C LEU A 133 10.05 -2.18 1.22
N ASP A 134 11.37 -2.08 1.09
CA ASP A 134 12.18 -1.17 1.92
C ASP A 134 11.87 0.31 1.64
N PHE A 135 11.22 0.61 0.51
CA PHE A 135 10.85 1.96 0.10
C PHE A 135 9.43 2.36 0.52
N ILE A 136 8.68 1.45 1.15
CA ILE A 136 7.31 1.67 1.61
C ILE A 136 7.26 1.51 3.12
N ASP A 137 6.70 2.51 3.79
CA ASP A 137 6.72 2.60 5.26
C ASP A 137 5.43 2.13 5.91
N LEU A 138 4.33 2.22 5.18
CA LEU A 138 3.01 1.82 5.65
C LEU A 138 2.19 1.29 4.49
N PHE A 139 1.57 0.15 4.74
CA PHE A 139 0.52 -0.39 3.88
C PHE A 139 -0.82 -0.18 4.56
N LEU A 140 -1.77 0.44 3.87
CA LEU A 140 -3.16 0.54 4.29
C LEU A 140 -3.99 -0.42 3.45
N TRP A 141 -4.91 -1.16 4.08
CA TRP A 141 -5.78 -2.09 3.37
C TRP A 141 -7.24 -1.76 3.62
N PHE A 142 -7.95 -1.56 2.52
CA PHE A 142 -9.38 -1.35 2.49
C PHE A 142 -10.04 -2.54 1.80
N ASP A 143 -11.14 -3.03 2.35
CA ASP A 143 -12.07 -3.91 1.64
C ASP A 143 -13.28 -3.09 1.25
N LYS A 144 -13.44 -2.84 -0.05
CA LYS A 144 -14.35 -1.85 -0.61
C LYS A 144 -14.10 -0.47 0.01
N ASP A 145 -15.09 0.10 0.69
CA ASP A 145 -15.05 1.40 1.35
C ASP A 145 -14.57 1.34 2.82
N LYS A 146 -14.24 0.14 3.33
CA LYS A 146 -13.94 -0.04 4.75
C LYS A 146 -12.46 -0.24 4.96
N PHE A 147 -11.86 0.60 5.81
CA PHE A 147 -10.53 0.32 6.36
C PHE A 147 -10.58 -0.96 7.20
N ILE A 148 -9.70 -1.90 6.90
CA ILE A 148 -9.63 -3.20 7.58
C ILE A 148 -8.43 -3.23 8.51
N ASN A 149 -7.25 -2.93 7.98
CA ASN A 149 -6.02 -2.99 8.74
C ASN A 149 -4.89 -2.21 8.06
N PHE A 150 -3.79 -2.07 8.78
CA PHE A 150 -2.52 -1.57 8.26
C PHE A 150 -1.40 -2.58 8.52
N MET A 151 -0.31 -2.46 7.78
CA MET A 151 0.94 -3.16 8.06
C MET A 151 2.11 -2.20 7.92
N LEU A 152 3.00 -2.20 8.91
CA LEU A 152 4.22 -1.42 8.85
C LEU A 152 5.20 -1.99 7.83
N GLY A 153 5.89 -1.09 7.14
CA GLY A 153 7.04 -1.43 6.32
C GLY A 153 8.11 -2.11 7.16
N LYS A 154 8.67 -3.20 6.65
CA LYS A 154 9.58 -4.11 7.38
C LYS A 154 10.74 -3.38 8.06
N ASN A 155 11.27 -2.34 7.41
CA ASN A 155 12.44 -1.58 7.86
C ASN A 155 12.15 -0.07 7.97
N SER A 156 10.89 0.31 8.18
CA SER A 156 10.51 1.73 8.20
C SER A 156 11.19 2.47 9.36
N LYS A 157 11.96 3.50 9.03
CA LYS A 157 12.52 4.44 10.03
C LYS A 157 11.48 5.43 10.55
N TYR A 158 10.30 5.50 9.92
CA TYR A 158 9.22 6.43 10.24
C TYR A 158 8.08 5.79 11.05
N GLU A 159 8.27 4.55 11.52
CA GLU A 159 7.24 3.79 12.25
C GLU A 159 6.56 4.61 13.34
N LYS A 160 7.33 5.26 14.22
CA LYS A 160 6.78 6.05 15.33
C LYS A 160 5.96 7.25 14.86
N ASP A 161 6.43 7.95 13.84
CA ASP A 161 5.75 9.13 13.30
C ASP A 161 4.42 8.73 12.66
N LEU A 162 4.42 7.65 11.89
CA LEU A 162 3.23 7.10 11.26
C LEU A 162 2.21 6.60 12.30
N LEU A 163 2.66 5.84 13.30
CA LEU A 163 1.77 5.39 14.39
C LEU A 163 1.15 6.57 15.15
N ASN A 164 1.93 7.62 15.41
CA ASN A 164 1.43 8.85 16.03
C ASN A 164 0.40 9.57 15.17
N ILE A 165 0.65 9.70 13.85
CA ILE A 165 -0.28 10.32 12.90
C ILE A 165 -1.62 9.60 12.91
N PHE A 166 -1.60 8.27 12.86
CA PHE A 166 -2.81 7.45 12.84
C PHE A 166 -3.38 7.15 14.24
N GLY A 167 -2.82 7.73 15.31
CA GLY A 167 -3.30 7.55 16.69
C GLY A 167 -3.23 6.11 17.19
N ILE A 168 -2.31 5.32 16.67
CA ILE A 168 -2.13 3.90 16.96
C ILE A 168 -1.13 3.77 18.11
N LYS A 169 -1.54 3.06 19.18
CA LYS A 169 -0.77 2.88 20.42
C LYS A 169 -0.14 1.50 20.49
#